data_AF-A0A7S2SGZ2-F1
#
_entry.id   AF-A0A7S2SGZ2-F1
#
_cell.length_a   1.000
_cell.length_b   1.000
_cell.length_c   1.000
_cell.angle_alpha   90.00
_cell.angle_beta   90.00
_cell.angle_gamma   90.00
#
_symmetry.space_group_name_H-M   'P 1'
#
loop_
_entity.id
_entity.type
_entity.pdbx_description
1 polymer ?
#
loop_
_entity_poly.entity_id
_entity_poly.type
_entity_poly.pdbx_seq_one_letter_code
_entity_poly.pdbx_strand_id
1 'polypeptide(L)'
;GMWAAPRAPSGEEGELLHGELEERCRQAAEAVEGADVLVVCLGDAVESSAVSAVASGAVPLASGEHECRELFLGHLGSAFNALRLSTPPAVYPVLARWRKNCVGESRLAPLISSALDPRSREPAAWKQLPCSLPLAAAAAADLTALGDEDSDEEEKVPEDAHAAPYGGAFFAFTGNLDGFARRFFGRECVREARGSLDQWQCATPCRDDDVWPAPEGFLFHIEEDENRQLIAPEGPPADWPAVHVVQMHRACCMDRALTVADAFRRNQPLCRSCGGPARPSARSSPADLSWSDVSHRQERFKQWRNAVRTALDRWDGGKGDGSPARVVILEIGARPADKAAAGEGGKAAGWRMVRRESEALLSMLNGEGDGGLVHRPHRAVLVRVNKHLPLADNASLSEDTLGLFGDEQEIVEQMDLIMGKGQ
;
A
#
# COMPACT_ATOMS: atom_id res chain seq x y z
N GLY A 1 3.74 -25.62 2.74
CA GLY A 1 3.66 -25.89 1.29
C GLY A 1 4.75 -25.13 0.60
N MET A 2 5.46 -25.78 -0.33
CA MET A 2 6.33 -25.09 -1.27
C MET A 2 5.42 -24.33 -2.24
N TRP A 3 5.54 -23.01 -2.33
CA TRP A 3 4.67 -22.19 -3.18
C TRP A 3 5.03 -22.43 -4.65
N ALA A 4 4.03 -22.38 -5.53
CA ALA A 4 4.25 -22.45 -6.96
C ALA A 4 5.15 -21.28 -7.41
N ALA A 5 6.03 -21.55 -8.37
CA ALA A 5 6.82 -20.49 -8.96
C ALA A 5 5.91 -19.61 -9.83
N PRO A 6 6.13 -18.29 -9.83
CA PRO A 6 5.31 -17.41 -10.62
C PRO A 6 5.43 -17.70 -12.11
N ARG A 7 4.28 -17.66 -12.80
CA ARG A 7 4.16 -18.09 -14.19
C ARG A 7 4.14 -16.88 -15.13
N ALA A 8 5.18 -16.78 -15.97
CA ALA A 8 5.16 -15.91 -17.14
C ALA A 8 4.40 -16.62 -18.28
N PRO A 9 3.69 -15.87 -19.14
CA PRO A 9 3.10 -16.43 -20.34
C PRO A 9 4.22 -16.92 -21.28
N SER A 10 3.97 -18.03 -21.97
CA SER A 10 4.74 -18.39 -23.16
C SER A 10 4.55 -17.33 -24.28
N GLY A 11 5.34 -17.42 -25.36
CA GLY A 11 5.22 -16.48 -26.48
C GLY A 11 3.80 -16.46 -27.08
N GLU A 12 3.24 -17.65 -27.35
CA GLU A 12 1.88 -17.81 -27.88
C GLU A 12 0.80 -17.31 -26.91
N GLU A 13 0.93 -17.63 -25.61
CA GLU A 13 0.00 -17.11 -24.59
C GLU A 13 0.09 -15.59 -24.45
N GLY A 14 1.28 -15.01 -24.57
CA GLY A 14 1.48 -13.57 -24.52
C GLY A 14 0.81 -12.86 -25.71
N GLU A 15 0.96 -13.42 -26.91
CA GLU A 15 0.28 -12.92 -28.12
C GLU A 15 -1.25 -13.01 -27.99
N LEU A 16 -1.77 -14.13 -27.47
CA LEU A 16 -3.21 -14.30 -27.21
C LEU A 16 -3.72 -13.27 -26.20
N LEU A 17 -3.06 -13.14 -25.05
CA LEU A 17 -3.43 -12.18 -24.00
C LEU A 17 -3.42 -10.74 -24.53
N HIS A 18 -2.44 -10.41 -25.38
CA HIS A 18 -2.35 -9.09 -25.99
C HIS A 18 -3.46 -8.85 -27.03
N GLY A 19 -3.75 -9.84 -27.87
CA GLY A 19 -4.84 -9.77 -28.85
C GLY A 19 -6.24 -9.66 -28.24
N GLU A 20 -6.42 -10.18 -27.02
CA GLU A 20 -7.67 -10.13 -26.25
C GLU A 20 -7.72 -8.97 -25.23
N LEU A 21 -6.71 -8.10 -25.18
CA LEU A 21 -6.55 -7.15 -24.07
C LEU A 21 -7.79 -6.25 -23.87
N GLU A 22 -8.36 -5.71 -24.95
CA GLU A 22 -9.54 -4.83 -24.86
C GLU A 22 -10.76 -5.54 -24.25
N GLU A 23 -11.06 -6.75 -24.71
CA GLU A 23 -12.18 -7.55 -24.20
C GLU A 23 -11.94 -7.94 -22.74
N ARG A 24 -10.71 -8.30 -22.38
CA ARG A 24 -10.35 -8.60 -20.98
C ARG A 24 -10.44 -7.36 -20.10
N CYS A 25 -10.05 -6.18 -20.58
CA CYS A 25 -10.24 -4.91 -19.86
C CYS A 25 -11.72 -4.63 -19.61
N ARG A 26 -12.60 -4.92 -20.58
CA ARG A 26 -14.06 -4.80 -20.42
C ARG A 26 -14.59 -5.75 -19.35
N GLN A 27 -14.21 -7.02 -19.39
CA GLN A 27 -14.59 -8.01 -18.38
C GLN A 27 -14.08 -7.63 -16.97
N ALA A 28 -12.86 -7.10 -16.88
CA ALA A 28 -12.29 -6.63 -15.62
C ALA A 28 -13.01 -5.41 -15.07
N ALA A 29 -13.32 -4.43 -15.94
CA ALA A 29 -14.08 -3.24 -15.60
C ALA A 29 -15.48 -3.62 -15.08
N GLU A 30 -16.20 -4.49 -15.78
CA GLU A 30 -17.51 -4.99 -15.35
C GLU A 30 -17.43 -5.73 -14.00
N ALA A 31 -16.37 -6.52 -13.79
CA ALA A 31 -16.16 -7.21 -12.52
C ALA A 31 -15.95 -6.21 -11.36
N VAL A 32 -15.10 -5.20 -11.56
CA VAL A 32 -14.81 -4.16 -10.55
C VAL A 32 -16.04 -3.29 -10.27
N GLU A 33 -16.73 -2.82 -11.32
CA GLU A 33 -17.95 -2.03 -11.21
C GLU A 33 -19.04 -2.78 -10.44
N GLY A 34 -19.13 -4.09 -10.68
CA GLY A 34 -20.06 -4.98 -10.00
C GLY A 34 -19.64 -5.44 -8.62
N ALA A 35 -18.44 -5.13 -8.13
CA ALA A 35 -17.93 -5.73 -6.91
C ALA A 35 -18.80 -5.36 -5.68
N ASP A 36 -19.21 -6.34 -4.89
CA ASP A 36 -19.74 -6.10 -3.54
C ASP A 36 -18.61 -5.98 -2.51
N VAL A 37 -17.43 -6.54 -2.81
CA VAL A 37 -16.19 -6.39 -2.04
C VAL A 37 -15.03 -6.23 -3.00
N LEU A 38 -14.20 -5.20 -2.78
CA LEU A 38 -13.01 -4.91 -3.58
C LEU A 38 -11.75 -4.94 -2.71
N VAL A 39 -10.80 -5.80 -3.07
CA VAL A 39 -9.47 -5.85 -2.47
C VAL A 39 -8.45 -5.41 -3.49
N VAL A 40 -7.63 -4.42 -3.18
CA VAL A 40 -6.55 -4.00 -4.07
C VAL A 40 -5.22 -4.49 -3.52
N CYS A 41 -4.49 -5.26 -4.33
CA CYS A 41 -3.19 -5.83 -4.03
C CYS A 41 -2.11 -5.13 -4.88
N LEU A 42 -1.39 -4.17 -4.30
CA LEU A 42 -0.43 -3.32 -5.01
C LEU A 42 1.01 -3.82 -4.84
N GLY A 43 1.69 -4.03 -5.96
CA GLY A 43 3.10 -4.40 -6.02
C GLY A 43 4.01 -3.29 -6.54
N ASP A 44 5.30 -3.63 -6.57
CA ASP A 44 6.41 -2.68 -6.77
C ASP A 44 6.35 -1.93 -8.12
N ALA A 45 5.61 -2.38 -9.13
CA ALA A 45 5.48 -1.62 -10.39
C ALA A 45 4.67 -0.32 -10.25
N VAL A 46 3.82 -0.24 -9.24
CA VAL A 46 3.00 0.94 -8.91
C VAL A 46 3.74 1.87 -7.95
N GLU A 47 4.95 1.50 -7.52
CA GLU A 47 5.76 2.30 -6.63
C GLU A 47 6.44 3.43 -7.41
N SER A 48 6.62 4.59 -6.76
CA SER A 48 7.42 5.68 -7.33
C SER A 48 8.84 5.19 -7.65
N SER A 49 9.35 5.56 -8.83
CA SER A 49 10.70 5.20 -9.28
C SER A 49 11.78 5.57 -8.25
N ALA A 50 11.57 6.66 -7.50
CA ALA A 50 12.43 7.10 -6.41
C ALA A 50 12.55 6.07 -5.27
N VAL A 51 11.45 5.38 -4.94
CA VAL A 51 11.42 4.40 -3.85
C VAL A 51 11.95 3.05 -4.32
N SER A 52 11.72 2.69 -5.59
CA SER A 52 12.26 1.46 -6.17
C SER A 52 13.79 1.38 -6.03
N ALA A 53 14.49 2.51 -6.11
CA ALA A 53 15.94 2.57 -5.90
C ALA A 53 16.34 2.10 -4.48
N VAL A 54 15.61 2.52 -3.43
CA VAL A 54 15.84 2.06 -2.05
C VAL A 54 15.44 0.61 -1.88
N ALA A 55 14.27 0.23 -2.40
CA ALA A 55 13.71 -1.11 -2.25
C ALA A 55 14.57 -2.20 -2.90
N SER A 56 15.30 -1.86 -3.97
CA SER A 56 16.23 -2.78 -4.65
C SER A 56 17.46 -3.16 -3.81
N GLY A 57 17.62 -2.61 -2.60
CA GLY A 57 18.71 -2.99 -1.70
C GLY A 57 20.05 -2.36 -2.07
N ALA A 58 20.07 -1.33 -2.93
CA ALA A 58 21.25 -0.50 -3.15
C ALA A 58 21.78 0.14 -1.85
N VAL A 59 20.92 0.23 -0.82
CA VAL A 59 21.27 0.74 0.51
C VAL A 59 20.95 -0.32 1.57
N PRO A 60 21.95 -0.98 2.20
CA PRO A 60 21.70 -1.95 3.25
C PRO A 60 21.13 -1.24 4.50
N LEU A 61 19.84 -1.44 4.84
CA LEU A 61 19.25 -0.87 6.08
C LEU A 61 19.73 -1.58 7.36
N ALA A 62 20.49 -2.69 7.28
CA ALA A 62 20.52 -3.71 8.35
C ALA A 62 21.88 -4.08 8.95
N SER A 63 22.99 -3.40 8.67
CA SER A 63 24.27 -3.68 9.36
C SER A 63 24.81 -2.43 10.05
N GLY A 64 24.79 -2.43 11.38
CA GLY A 64 25.40 -1.41 12.24
C GLY A 64 26.93 -1.30 12.14
N GLU A 65 27.53 -1.77 11.04
CA GLU A 65 28.96 -1.76 10.74
C GLU A 65 29.31 -0.83 9.56
N HIS A 66 28.39 0.06 9.15
CA HIS A 66 28.73 1.04 8.12
C HIS A 66 29.60 2.15 8.73
N GLU A 67 30.86 2.15 8.32
CA GLU A 67 31.88 3.16 8.62
C GLU A 67 31.45 4.61 8.24
N CYS A 68 30.33 4.82 7.55
CA CYS A 68 29.78 6.14 7.26
C CYS A 68 28.24 6.17 7.35
N ARG A 69 27.71 6.45 8.56
CA ARG A 69 26.28 6.71 8.80
C ARG A 69 25.70 7.81 7.90
N GLU A 70 26.51 8.83 7.59
CA GLU A 70 26.11 9.96 6.75
C GLU A 70 25.82 9.54 5.31
N LEU A 71 26.61 8.61 4.75
CA LEU A 71 26.36 8.06 3.40
C LEU A 71 25.06 7.28 3.35
N PHE A 72 24.84 6.42 4.35
CA PHE A 72 23.61 5.66 4.45
C PHE A 72 22.39 6.58 4.51
N LEU A 73 22.42 7.59 5.39
CA LEU A 73 21.36 8.57 5.51
C LEU A 73 21.26 9.50 4.29
N GLY A 74 22.35 9.72 3.55
CA GLY A 74 22.36 10.48 2.31
C GLY A 74 21.54 9.81 1.22
N HIS A 75 21.79 8.51 0.97
CA HIS A 75 20.99 7.76 0.02
C HIS A 75 19.53 7.58 0.46
N LEU A 76 19.32 7.21 1.73
CA LEU A 76 17.97 7.08 2.28
C LEU A 76 17.21 8.40 2.20
N GLY A 77 17.86 9.48 2.61
CA GLY A 77 17.25 10.80 2.68
C GLY A 77 16.95 11.38 1.30
N SER A 78 17.82 11.13 0.31
CA SER A 78 17.54 11.46 -1.09
C SER A 78 16.24 10.80 -1.59
N ALA A 79 16.09 9.50 -1.34
CA ALA A 79 14.88 8.78 -1.74
C ALA A 79 13.65 9.18 -0.92
N PHE A 80 13.80 9.46 0.37
CA PHE A 80 12.72 9.99 1.20
C PHE A 80 12.25 11.37 0.70
N ASN A 81 13.18 12.26 0.35
CA ASN A 81 12.87 13.57 -0.22
C ASN A 81 12.16 13.43 -1.56
N ALA A 82 12.69 12.60 -2.46
CA ALA A 82 12.07 12.33 -3.74
C ALA A 82 10.66 11.73 -3.58
N LEU A 83 10.45 10.84 -2.61
CA LEU A 83 9.12 10.35 -2.27
C LEU A 83 8.19 11.49 -1.81
N ARG A 84 8.64 12.35 -0.88
CA ARG A 84 7.84 13.46 -0.34
C ARG A 84 7.48 14.49 -1.40
N LEU A 85 8.37 14.70 -2.37
CA LEU A 85 8.21 15.66 -3.46
C LEU A 85 7.53 15.06 -4.70
N SER A 86 7.39 13.73 -4.78
CA SER A 86 6.76 13.09 -5.93
C SER A 86 5.24 13.16 -5.88
N THR A 87 4.65 13.35 -7.06
CA THR A 87 3.22 13.14 -7.28
C THR A 87 2.92 11.65 -7.18
N PRO A 88 1.83 11.25 -6.49
CA PRO A 88 1.39 9.87 -6.51
C PRO A 88 1.12 9.38 -7.95
N PRO A 89 1.42 8.12 -8.27
CA PRO A 89 1.05 7.53 -9.56
C PRO A 89 -0.47 7.65 -9.83
N ALA A 90 -0.85 7.88 -11.10
CA ALA A 90 -2.23 8.16 -11.52
C ALA A 90 -3.23 7.04 -11.16
N VAL A 91 -2.73 5.82 -10.98
CA VAL A 91 -3.52 4.67 -10.54
C VAL A 91 -4.18 4.88 -9.16
N TYR A 92 -3.56 5.61 -8.24
CA TYR A 92 -4.11 5.79 -6.89
C TYR A 92 -5.41 6.63 -6.87
N PRO A 93 -5.47 7.80 -7.54
CA PRO A 93 -6.73 8.52 -7.74
C PRO A 93 -7.85 7.68 -8.36
N VAL A 94 -7.54 6.89 -9.40
CA VAL A 94 -8.51 6.00 -10.06
C VAL A 94 -9.08 4.98 -9.07
N LEU A 95 -8.21 4.29 -8.34
CA LEU A 95 -8.62 3.29 -7.33
C LEU A 95 -9.43 3.92 -6.19
N ALA A 96 -9.14 5.16 -5.81
CA ALA A 96 -9.92 5.88 -4.79
C ALA A 96 -11.34 6.18 -5.29
N ARG A 97 -11.50 6.55 -6.57
CA ARG A 97 -12.83 6.68 -7.20
C ARG A 97 -13.56 5.34 -7.24
N TRP A 98 -12.90 4.26 -7.65
CA TRP A 98 -13.54 2.92 -7.67
C TRP A 98 -13.96 2.46 -6.28
N ARG A 99 -13.16 2.71 -5.24
CA ARG A 99 -13.57 2.47 -3.86
C ARG A 99 -14.88 3.20 -3.54
N LYS A 100 -14.96 4.50 -3.84
CA LYS A 100 -16.13 5.33 -3.56
C LYS A 100 -17.35 4.84 -4.35
N ASN A 101 -17.19 4.66 -5.65
CA ASN A 101 -18.30 4.46 -6.58
C ASN A 101 -18.78 3.00 -6.66
N CYS A 102 -17.89 2.02 -6.54
CA CYS A 102 -18.25 0.61 -6.72
C CYS A 102 -18.64 -0.06 -5.39
N VAL A 103 -17.89 0.21 -4.31
CA VAL A 103 -18.07 -0.49 -3.03
C VAL A 103 -18.43 0.40 -1.85
N GLY A 104 -18.50 1.73 -2.04
CA GLY A 104 -18.85 2.68 -0.99
C GLY A 104 -20.24 2.45 -0.41
N GLU A 105 -21.19 2.02 -1.25
CA GLU A 105 -22.57 1.71 -0.87
C GLU A 105 -22.87 0.21 -0.81
N SER A 106 -21.83 -0.65 -0.80
CA SER A 106 -22.01 -2.09 -0.81
C SER A 106 -22.90 -2.57 0.33
N ARG A 107 -23.86 -3.44 0.00
CA ARG A 107 -24.76 -4.11 0.96
C ARG A 107 -24.01 -5.04 1.92
N LEU A 108 -22.81 -5.48 1.56
CA LEU A 108 -21.94 -6.26 2.44
C LEU A 108 -21.19 -5.38 3.45
N ALA A 109 -21.01 -4.08 3.20
CA ALA A 109 -20.23 -3.21 4.09
C ALA A 109 -20.77 -3.19 5.54
N PRO A 110 -22.09 -3.12 5.80
CA PRO A 110 -22.63 -3.23 7.16
C PRO A 110 -22.42 -4.61 7.79
N LEU A 111 -22.52 -5.68 7.00
CA LEU A 111 -22.32 -7.05 7.48
C LEU A 111 -20.86 -7.28 7.88
N ILE A 112 -19.92 -6.83 7.04
CA ILE A 112 -18.49 -6.87 7.33
C ILE A 112 -18.21 -6.05 8.58
N SER A 113 -18.73 -4.83 8.67
CA SER A 113 -18.55 -3.96 9.84
C SER A 113 -19.09 -4.60 11.13
N SER A 114 -20.22 -5.31 11.06
CA SER A 114 -20.80 -6.03 12.20
C SER A 114 -20.01 -7.26 12.64
N ALA A 115 -19.24 -7.85 11.72
CA ALA A 115 -18.42 -9.04 11.98
C ALA A 115 -17.02 -8.68 12.52
N LEU A 116 -16.60 -7.43 12.43
CA LEU A 116 -15.33 -6.95 13.00
C LEU A 116 -15.41 -6.87 14.53
N ASP A 117 -14.36 -7.34 15.21
CA ASP A 117 -14.27 -7.28 16.68
C ASP A 117 -14.21 -5.80 17.13
N PRO A 118 -15.16 -5.30 17.95
CA PRO A 118 -15.10 -3.93 18.45
C PRO A 118 -13.83 -3.60 19.23
N ARG A 119 -13.13 -4.59 19.79
CA ARG A 119 -11.85 -4.42 20.51
C ARG A 119 -10.67 -4.17 19.58
N SER A 120 -10.82 -4.40 18.28
CA SER A 120 -9.77 -4.11 17.30
C SER A 120 -9.77 -2.66 16.82
N ARG A 121 -10.68 -1.82 17.35
CA ARG A 121 -10.66 -0.38 17.11
C ARG A 121 -9.31 0.15 17.55
N GLU A 122 -8.64 0.91 16.67
CA GLU A 122 -7.36 1.52 17.03
C GLU A 122 -7.49 2.29 18.35
N PRO A 123 -6.48 2.20 19.24
CA PRO A 123 -6.46 3.01 20.45
C PRO A 123 -6.68 4.47 20.08
N ALA A 124 -7.50 5.19 20.87
CA ALA A 124 -7.86 6.58 20.60
C ALA A 124 -6.64 7.50 20.37
N ALA A 125 -5.46 7.13 20.90
CA ALA A 125 -4.19 7.82 20.69
C ALA A 125 -3.75 7.93 19.21
N TRP A 126 -4.15 6.99 18.33
CA TRP A 126 -3.77 7.01 16.92
C TRP A 126 -4.69 7.85 16.04
N LYS A 127 -5.93 8.09 16.49
CA LYS A 127 -6.92 8.94 15.80
C LYS A 127 -6.50 10.42 15.73
N GLN A 128 -5.53 10.83 16.55
CA GLN A 128 -5.08 12.22 16.65
C GLN A 128 -3.91 12.56 15.72
N LEU A 129 -3.34 11.59 14.98
CA LEU A 129 -2.31 11.90 14.00
C LEU A 129 -3.00 12.35 12.70
N PRO A 130 -2.85 13.61 12.27
CA PRO A 130 -3.45 14.09 11.03
C PRO A 130 -2.97 13.20 9.88
N CYS A 131 -3.91 12.55 9.20
CA CYS A 131 -3.65 11.73 8.02
C CYS A 131 -3.61 12.59 6.74
N SER A 132 -3.97 13.86 6.83
CA SER A 132 -4.10 14.79 5.72
C SER A 132 -2.79 15.55 5.50
N LEU A 133 -1.95 15.05 4.60
CA LEU A 133 -1.17 15.97 3.76
C LEU A 133 -2.18 16.65 2.81
N PRO A 134 -2.15 17.97 2.62
CA PRO A 134 -2.99 18.69 1.64
C PRO A 134 -2.83 18.21 0.18
N LEU A 135 -1.79 17.41 -0.11
CA LEU A 135 -1.46 16.95 -1.47
C LEU A 135 -2.55 16.12 -2.15
N ALA A 136 -3.37 15.37 -1.40
CA ALA A 136 -4.45 14.59 -2.01
C ALA A 136 -5.54 15.49 -2.61
N ALA A 137 -5.80 16.65 -2.00
CA ALA A 137 -6.71 17.64 -2.54
C ALA A 137 -6.11 18.36 -3.77
N ALA A 138 -4.81 18.67 -3.74
CA ALA A 138 -4.12 19.30 -4.87
C ALA A 138 -4.01 18.39 -6.10
N ALA A 139 -3.71 17.09 -5.91
CA ALA A 139 -3.65 16.12 -7.00
C ALA A 139 -5.04 15.77 -7.57
N ALA A 140 -6.09 15.82 -6.75
CA ALA A 140 -7.47 15.69 -7.23
C ALA A 140 -7.89 16.91 -8.07
N ALA A 141 -7.52 18.13 -7.63
CA ALA A 141 -7.83 19.37 -8.34
C ALA A 141 -7.15 19.49 -9.72
N ASP A 142 -5.94 18.95 -9.86
CA ASP A 142 -5.17 19.01 -11.13
C ASP A 142 -5.72 18.03 -12.19
N LEU A 143 -6.31 16.89 -11.77
CA LEU A 143 -6.97 15.96 -12.68
C LEU A 143 -8.34 16.46 -13.16
N THR A 144 -9.04 17.26 -12.36
CA THR A 144 -10.28 17.94 -12.79
C THR A 144 -10.02 19.09 -13.76
N ALA A 145 -8.83 19.68 -13.78
CA ALA A 145 -8.50 20.80 -14.67
C ALA A 145 -8.33 20.43 -16.16
N LEU A 146 -8.40 19.13 -16.51
CA LEU A 146 -8.28 18.64 -17.89
C LEU A 146 -9.64 18.30 -18.55
N GLY A 147 -10.77 18.55 -17.88
CA GLY A 147 -12.10 18.35 -18.43
C GLY A 147 -12.96 19.61 -18.33
N ASP A 148 -13.36 20.15 -19.49
CA ASP A 148 -14.39 21.16 -19.73
C ASP A 148 -14.36 22.45 -18.88
N GLU A 149 -13.92 23.56 -19.50
CA GLU A 149 -13.87 24.93 -18.97
C GLU A 149 -15.24 25.55 -18.58
N ASP A 150 -16.34 24.79 -18.58
CA ASP A 150 -17.71 25.30 -18.38
C ASP A 150 -18.43 24.75 -17.13
N SER A 151 -17.75 24.06 -16.21
CA SER A 151 -18.34 23.65 -14.92
C SER A 151 -17.63 24.27 -13.72
N ASP A 152 -18.12 25.44 -13.28
CA ASP A 152 -17.65 26.20 -12.10
C ASP A 152 -17.87 25.49 -10.74
N GLU A 153 -18.15 24.19 -10.71
CA GLU A 153 -18.32 23.44 -9.47
C GLU A 153 -17.05 22.67 -9.13
N GLU A 154 -16.16 23.34 -8.40
CA GLU A 154 -14.99 22.77 -7.73
C GLU A 154 -15.44 21.53 -6.92
N GLU A 155 -15.26 20.32 -7.48
CA GLU A 155 -15.66 19.06 -6.84
C GLU A 155 -14.77 18.79 -5.63
N LYS A 156 -15.16 19.36 -4.48
CA LYS A 156 -14.52 19.10 -3.20
C LYS A 156 -14.66 17.62 -2.90
N VAL A 157 -13.52 16.93 -2.75
CA VAL A 157 -13.46 15.59 -2.18
C VAL A 157 -14.26 15.63 -0.86
N PRO A 158 -15.37 14.87 -0.72
CA PRO A 158 -16.22 14.99 0.45
C PRO A 158 -15.43 14.66 1.72
N GLU A 159 -15.43 15.56 2.71
CA GLU A 159 -14.84 15.32 4.04
C GLU A 159 -15.38 14.04 4.70
N ASP A 160 -16.58 13.60 4.28
CA ASP A 160 -17.27 12.41 4.79
C ASP A 160 -16.74 11.06 4.26
N ALA A 161 -15.81 11.05 3.29
CA ALA A 161 -15.18 9.82 2.81
C ALA A 161 -14.36 9.08 3.90
N HIS A 162 -14.15 9.72 5.06
CA HIS A 162 -13.46 9.16 6.23
C HIS A 162 -14.40 8.54 7.29
N ALA A 163 -15.72 8.51 7.08
CA ALA A 163 -16.68 8.25 8.16
C ALA A 163 -16.80 6.77 8.60
N ALA A 164 -16.38 5.79 7.78
CA ALA A 164 -16.41 4.39 8.20
C ALA A 164 -15.13 4.04 8.99
N PRO A 165 -15.22 3.68 10.30
CA PRO A 165 -14.04 3.40 11.14
C PRO A 165 -13.24 2.16 10.71
N TYR A 166 -13.70 1.44 9.69
CA TYR A 166 -13.09 0.27 9.09
C TYR A 166 -13.35 0.31 7.58
N GLY A 167 -12.47 -0.30 6.78
CA GLY A 167 -12.57 -0.24 5.32
C GLY A 167 -13.83 -0.80 4.68
N GLY A 168 -14.76 -1.35 5.47
CA GLY A 168 -16.04 -1.82 4.99
C GLY A 168 -15.83 -2.91 3.93
N ALA A 169 -16.44 -2.71 2.76
CA ALA A 169 -16.29 -3.57 1.60
C ALA A 169 -14.98 -3.34 0.79
N PHE A 170 -14.06 -2.51 1.29
CA PHE A 170 -12.79 -2.21 0.63
C PHE A 170 -11.58 -2.50 1.53
N PHE A 171 -10.50 -3.02 0.95
CA PHE A 171 -9.20 -3.06 1.61
C PHE A 171 -8.05 -2.99 0.60
N ALA A 172 -6.96 -2.34 0.96
CA ALA A 172 -5.73 -2.30 0.18
C ALA A 172 -4.60 -3.04 0.92
N PHE A 173 -3.99 -4.00 0.24
CA PHE A 173 -2.78 -4.69 0.65
C PHE A 173 -1.66 -4.27 -0.27
N THR A 174 -0.57 -3.70 0.24
CA THR A 174 0.52 -3.19 -0.59
C THR A 174 1.87 -3.69 -0.11
N GLY A 175 2.72 -4.07 -1.07
CA GLY A 175 4.14 -4.29 -0.87
C GLY A 175 4.96 -3.00 -0.92
N ASN A 176 4.39 -1.89 -1.37
CA ASN A 176 5.10 -0.64 -1.61
C ASN A 176 5.46 0.05 -0.30
N LEU A 177 6.59 0.79 -0.32
CA LEU A 177 7.12 1.53 0.81
C LEU A 177 6.82 3.03 0.72
N ASP A 178 6.27 3.50 -0.41
CA ASP A 178 5.92 4.89 -0.69
C ASP A 178 4.88 5.50 0.28
N GLY A 179 4.03 4.66 0.88
CA GLY A 179 2.95 5.09 1.75
C GLY A 179 1.81 5.82 1.02
N PHE A 180 1.74 5.80 -0.31
CA PHE A 180 0.67 6.44 -1.08
C PHE A 180 -0.68 5.77 -0.83
N ALA A 181 -0.74 4.44 -0.76
CA ALA A 181 -1.98 3.71 -0.44
C ALA A 181 -2.66 4.26 0.83
N ARG A 182 -1.86 4.53 1.87
CA ARG A 182 -2.34 5.10 3.14
C ARG A 182 -2.89 6.52 2.99
N ARG A 183 -2.35 7.33 2.08
CA ARG A 183 -2.82 8.69 1.80
C ARG A 183 -4.18 8.69 1.09
N PHE A 184 -4.39 7.77 0.15
CA PHE A 184 -5.63 7.70 -0.64
C PHE A 184 -6.75 6.91 0.05
N PHE A 185 -6.41 5.86 0.80
CA PHE A 185 -7.40 4.93 1.33
C PHE A 185 -7.62 5.01 2.84
N GLY A 186 -6.80 5.78 3.57
CA GLY A 186 -6.85 5.81 5.03
C GLY A 186 -6.12 4.63 5.66
N ARG A 187 -5.81 4.75 6.96
CA ARG A 187 -4.96 3.78 7.69
C ARG A 187 -5.68 2.49 8.02
N GLU A 188 -6.99 2.61 8.25
CA GLU A 188 -7.91 1.55 8.64
C GLU A 188 -8.18 0.56 7.50
N CYS A 189 -7.96 0.99 6.25
CA CYS A 189 -8.19 0.19 5.04
C CYS A 189 -6.90 -0.34 4.40
N VAL A 190 -5.72 -0.08 4.99
CA VAL A 190 -4.44 -0.35 4.34
C VAL A 190 -3.58 -1.28 5.18
N ARG A 191 -2.98 -2.26 4.51
CA ARG A 191 -1.89 -3.08 5.01
C ARG A 191 -0.65 -2.87 4.15
N GLU A 192 0.28 -2.06 4.66
CA GLU A 192 1.65 -1.93 4.15
C GLU A 192 2.46 -3.12 4.65
N ALA A 193 2.64 -4.15 3.82
CA ALA A 193 3.16 -5.45 4.21
C ALA A 193 4.68 -5.45 4.51
N ARG A 194 5.40 -4.44 4.01
CA ARG A 194 6.81 -4.17 4.32
C ARG A 194 7.02 -2.90 5.13
N GLY A 195 5.95 -2.24 5.57
CA GLY A 195 5.99 -0.93 6.21
C GLY A 195 6.15 0.23 5.21
N SER A 196 6.73 1.35 5.63
CA SER A 196 6.79 2.57 4.80
C SER A 196 8.04 3.40 5.10
N LEU A 197 8.58 4.09 4.08
CA LEU A 197 9.65 5.08 4.24
C LEU A 197 9.19 6.33 4.99
N ASP A 198 7.88 6.58 5.00
CA ASP A 198 7.27 7.72 5.67
C ASP A 198 7.00 7.47 7.16
N GLN A 199 7.22 6.24 7.62
CA GLN A 199 7.09 5.84 9.01
C GLN A 199 8.44 5.46 9.57
N TRP A 200 8.59 5.66 10.87
CA TRP A 200 9.86 5.60 11.58
C TRP A 200 9.71 4.79 12.85
N GLN A 201 10.77 4.07 13.20
CA GLN A 201 10.86 3.25 14.39
C GLN A 201 12.24 3.42 15.02
N CYS A 202 12.41 2.92 16.24
CA CYS A 202 13.74 2.79 16.82
C CYS A 202 14.61 1.85 15.96
N ALA A 203 15.87 2.20 15.74
CA ALA A 203 16.82 1.35 15.01
C ALA A 203 17.16 0.06 15.77
N THR A 204 17.15 0.14 17.10
CA THR A 204 17.20 -1.02 18.00
C THR A 204 15.91 -1.01 18.80
N PRO A 205 14.89 -1.83 18.45
CA PRO A 205 13.57 -1.78 19.08
C PRO A 205 13.65 -1.69 20.61
N CYS A 206 13.32 -0.52 21.15
CA CYS A 206 13.31 -0.28 22.60
C CYS A 206 11.92 -0.44 23.21
N ARG A 207 10.89 -0.48 22.34
CA ARG A 207 9.49 -0.73 22.65
C ARG A 207 8.86 -1.47 21.47
N ASP A 208 7.93 -2.36 21.78
CA ASP A 208 7.14 -3.06 20.77
C ASP A 208 6.17 -2.07 20.11
N ASP A 209 6.00 -2.19 18.79
CA ASP A 209 5.03 -1.43 17.99
C ASP A 209 5.14 0.11 18.07
N ASP A 210 6.27 0.66 18.51
CA ASP A 210 6.51 2.11 18.51
C ASP A 210 6.95 2.59 17.12
N VAL A 211 5.96 2.80 16.26
CA VAL A 211 6.11 3.32 14.89
C VAL A 211 5.40 4.66 14.75
N TRP A 212 6.05 5.65 14.17
CA TRP A 212 5.48 7.00 14.03
C TRP A 212 5.75 7.63 12.67
N PRO A 213 4.86 8.51 12.17
CA PRO A 213 5.11 9.20 10.91
C PRO A 213 6.26 10.22 11.05
N ALA A 214 6.99 10.45 9.96
CA ALA A 214 7.83 11.63 9.85
C ALA A 214 6.95 12.90 9.84
N PRO A 215 7.35 13.98 10.51
CA PRO A 215 6.53 15.18 10.56
C PRO A 215 6.38 15.83 9.18
N GLU A 216 5.28 16.54 8.98
CA GLU A 216 4.98 17.21 7.73
C GLU A 216 6.03 18.27 7.38
N GLY A 217 6.41 18.34 6.11
CA GLY A 217 7.45 19.25 5.62
C GLY A 217 8.89 18.81 5.91
N PHE A 218 9.11 17.68 6.59
CA PHE A 218 10.48 17.23 6.88
C PHE A 218 11.14 16.77 5.59
N LEU A 219 12.35 17.27 5.34
CA LEU A 219 13.23 16.84 4.26
C LEU A 219 14.64 16.72 4.80
N PHE A 220 15.35 15.69 4.35
CA PHE A 220 16.77 15.55 4.66
C PHE A 220 17.56 16.67 3.98
N HIS A 221 18.56 17.19 4.69
CA HIS A 221 19.63 17.94 4.06
C HIS A 221 20.57 16.94 3.38
N ILE A 222 20.70 17.01 2.06
CA ILE A 222 21.55 16.11 1.28
C ILE A 222 22.62 16.92 0.57
N GLU A 223 23.87 16.53 0.75
CA GLU A 223 25.02 17.08 0.03
C GLU A 223 25.66 15.98 -0.83
N GLU A 224 26.38 16.39 -1.87
CA GLU A 224 27.24 15.53 -2.68
C GLU A 224 28.69 15.75 -2.21
N ASP A 225 29.35 14.70 -1.73
CA ASP A 225 30.74 14.78 -1.29
C ASP A 225 31.74 14.88 -2.46
N GLU A 226 33.03 14.97 -2.16
CA GLU A 226 34.09 15.06 -3.18
C GLU A 226 34.13 13.85 -4.13
N ASN A 227 33.59 12.70 -3.71
CA ASN A 227 33.51 11.46 -4.47
C ASN A 227 32.16 11.27 -5.16
N ARG A 228 31.31 12.31 -5.19
CA ARG A 228 29.96 12.27 -5.76
C ARG A 228 29.00 11.34 -5.04
N GLN A 229 29.26 11.09 -3.76
CA GLN A 229 28.41 10.30 -2.90
C GLN A 229 27.42 11.20 -2.17
N LEU A 230 26.17 10.71 -2.03
CA LEU A 230 25.15 11.43 -1.30
C LEU A 230 25.40 11.26 0.20
N ILE A 231 25.60 12.36 0.91
CA ILE A 231 25.74 12.39 2.36
C ILE A 231 24.59 13.19 2.98
N ALA A 232 24.15 12.76 4.16
CA ALA A 232 23.27 13.52 5.02
C ALA A 232 24.09 14.02 6.24
N PRO A 233 24.67 15.23 6.19
CA PRO A 233 25.55 15.72 7.23
C PRO A 233 24.82 15.86 8.57
N GLU A 234 25.57 15.81 9.67
CA GLU A 234 25.05 16.22 10.97
C GLU A 234 24.61 17.69 10.96
N GLY A 235 23.39 17.96 11.37
CA GLY A 235 22.87 19.31 11.37
C GLY A 235 21.35 19.39 11.34
N PRO A 236 20.80 20.61 11.16
CA PRO A 236 19.38 20.77 10.91
C PRO A 236 19.00 20.15 9.54
N PRO A 237 17.76 19.65 9.40
CA PRO A 237 17.21 19.24 8.10
C PRO A 237 17.05 20.42 7.13
N ALA A 238 16.85 20.13 5.85
CA ALA A 238 16.66 21.15 4.81
C ALA A 238 15.37 21.94 5.03
N ASP A 239 15.44 23.27 4.92
CA ASP A 239 14.31 24.22 4.98
C ASP A 239 13.32 24.04 6.15
N TRP A 240 13.75 23.37 7.22
CA TRP A 240 12.91 23.16 8.38
C TRP A 240 12.75 24.50 9.10
N PRO A 241 11.52 25.03 9.22
CA PRO A 241 11.31 26.29 9.90
C PRO A 241 11.94 26.17 11.28
N ALA A 242 12.66 27.20 11.71
CA ALA A 242 13.23 27.26 13.04
C ALA A 242 12.07 27.27 14.06
N VAL A 243 11.48 26.10 14.31
CA VAL A 243 10.40 25.92 15.27
C VAL A 243 11.00 26.37 16.59
N HIS A 244 10.46 27.45 17.13
CA HIS A 244 10.97 28.10 18.34
C HIS A 244 11.24 27.04 19.40
N VAL A 245 12.52 26.76 19.59
CA VAL A 245 13.00 25.76 20.52
C VAL A 245 12.68 26.28 21.91
N VAL A 246 11.62 25.76 22.52
CA VAL A 246 11.53 25.80 23.98
C VAL A 246 12.74 25.01 24.45
N GLN A 247 13.68 25.72 25.06
CA GLN A 247 14.98 25.26 25.49
C GLN A 247 14.78 24.06 26.44
N MET A 248 14.89 22.84 25.92
CA MET A 248 14.81 21.64 26.73
C MET A 248 16.05 21.57 27.60
N HIS A 249 15.88 21.86 28.88
CA HIS A 249 16.91 21.67 29.90
C HIS A 249 17.38 20.21 29.87
N ARG A 250 18.71 20.02 29.72
CA ARG A 250 19.45 18.75 29.87
C ARG A 250 19.43 18.23 31.32
N ALA A 251 18.26 18.09 31.93
CA ALA A 251 18.13 17.54 33.28
C ALA A 251 17.81 16.05 33.21
N CYS A 252 18.87 15.22 33.19
CA CYS A 252 19.07 13.90 33.85
C CYS A 252 17.91 12.91 34.14
N CYS A 253 16.70 13.05 33.61
CA CYS A 253 15.54 12.24 34.03
C CYS A 253 14.98 11.45 32.85
N MET A 254 14.92 10.12 32.99
CA MET A 254 14.47 9.13 32.00
C MET A 254 12.97 9.18 31.63
N ASP A 255 12.24 10.27 31.86
CA ASP A 255 10.76 10.22 31.91
C ASP A 255 10.01 11.05 30.86
N ARG A 256 10.69 11.75 29.96
CA ARG A 256 9.99 12.52 28.90
C ARG A 256 10.31 11.99 27.52
N ALA A 257 9.36 11.25 26.95
CA ALA A 257 9.37 10.90 25.54
C ALA A 257 9.46 12.17 24.68
N LEU A 258 10.33 12.15 23.68
CA LEU A 258 10.45 13.23 22.70
C LEU A 258 9.13 13.34 21.91
N THR A 259 8.77 14.56 21.52
CA THR A 259 7.70 14.72 20.53
C THR A 259 8.16 14.24 19.15
N VAL A 260 7.23 14.08 18.20
CA VAL A 260 7.59 13.75 16.81
C VAL A 260 8.54 14.82 16.24
N ALA A 261 8.25 16.10 16.45
CA ALA A 261 9.10 17.17 15.93
C ALA A 261 10.51 17.12 16.55
N ASP A 262 10.62 16.85 17.85
CA ASP A 262 11.90 16.73 18.55
C ASP A 262 12.79 15.62 17.99
N ALA A 263 12.18 14.48 17.65
CA ALA A 263 12.84 13.33 17.03
C ALA A 263 13.46 13.65 15.66
N PHE A 264 12.97 14.68 14.95
CA PHE A 264 13.40 15.05 13.60
C PHE A 264 14.07 16.44 13.55
N ARG A 265 14.46 17.03 14.69
CA ARG A 265 15.18 18.32 14.72
C ARG A 265 16.54 18.29 14.03
N ARG A 266 17.05 17.09 13.73
CA ARG A 266 18.33 16.86 13.07
C ARG A 266 18.12 16.00 11.84
N ASN A 267 19.05 16.10 10.91
CA ASN A 267 19.15 15.24 9.74
C ASN A 267 19.33 13.74 10.09
N GLN A 268 19.64 13.43 11.35
CA GLN A 268 19.71 12.08 11.90
C GLN A 268 18.57 11.86 12.90
N PRO A 269 17.42 11.31 12.48
CA PRO A 269 16.27 11.15 13.37
C PRO A 269 16.57 10.26 14.59
N LEU A 270 15.94 10.59 15.71
CA LEU A 270 16.07 9.89 16.99
C LEU A 270 14.77 9.20 17.40
N CYS A 271 14.89 8.12 18.17
CA CYS A 271 13.77 7.41 18.75
C CYS A 271 13.08 8.30 19.78
N ARG A 272 11.76 8.42 19.68
CA ARG A 272 10.97 9.22 20.64
C ARG A 272 11.04 8.71 22.08
N SER A 273 11.24 7.41 22.24
CA SER A 273 11.15 6.73 23.52
C SER A 273 12.50 6.69 24.25
N CYS A 274 13.58 6.29 23.57
CA CYS A 274 14.90 6.15 24.19
C CYS A 274 15.92 7.21 23.78
N GLY A 275 15.62 8.05 22.78
CA GLY A 275 16.57 9.02 22.22
C GLY A 275 17.69 8.42 21.37
N GLY A 276 17.74 7.08 21.20
CA GLY A 276 18.70 6.40 20.32
C GLY A 276 18.42 6.65 18.82
N PRO A 277 19.23 6.12 17.90
CA PRO A 277 18.97 6.28 16.47
C PRO A 277 17.60 5.75 16.05
N ALA A 278 16.90 6.50 15.20
CA ALA A 278 15.71 6.02 14.50
C ALA A 278 16.04 5.66 13.05
N ARG A 279 15.18 4.83 12.46
CA ARG A 279 15.24 4.39 11.06
C ARG A 279 13.83 4.37 10.48
N PRO A 280 13.67 4.35 9.15
CA PRO A 280 12.40 4.04 8.55
C PRO A 280 11.89 2.67 9.02
N SER A 281 10.58 2.59 9.26
CA SER A 281 9.83 1.39 9.57
C SER A 281 9.54 0.61 8.29
N ALA A 282 10.58 0.39 7.49
CA ALA A 282 10.55 -0.33 6.23
C ALA A 282 11.46 -1.55 6.31
N ARG A 283 10.96 -2.71 5.89
CA ARG A 283 11.71 -3.96 5.85
C ARG A 283 12.51 -4.05 4.54
N SER A 284 13.82 -3.86 4.61
CA SER A 284 14.71 -4.01 3.43
C SER A 284 14.93 -5.46 3.03
N SER A 285 14.98 -6.37 4.00
CA SER A 285 15.31 -7.76 3.74
C SER A 285 14.58 -8.73 4.66
N PRO A 286 14.48 -10.02 4.27
CA PRO A 286 13.99 -11.05 5.17
C PRO A 286 14.80 -11.19 6.47
N ALA A 287 16.09 -10.84 6.44
CA ALA A 287 17.04 -10.94 7.55
C ALA A 287 17.03 -9.72 8.48
N ASP A 288 16.23 -8.70 8.17
CA ASP A 288 16.09 -7.53 9.03
C ASP A 288 15.26 -7.87 10.27
N LEU A 289 15.94 -8.40 11.29
CA LEU A 289 15.34 -8.80 12.57
C LEU A 289 14.95 -7.59 13.44
N SER A 290 15.46 -6.41 13.11
CA SER A 290 15.17 -5.18 13.84
C SER A 290 13.91 -4.46 13.35
N TRP A 291 13.39 -4.84 12.19
CA TRP A 291 12.11 -4.32 11.71
C TRP A 291 10.96 -4.82 12.58
N SER A 292 10.16 -3.89 13.10
CA SER A 292 8.95 -4.22 13.83
C SER A 292 7.80 -4.23 12.82
N ASP A 293 7.26 -5.40 12.51
CA ASP A 293 5.94 -5.42 11.90
C ASP A 293 4.97 -4.85 12.93
N VAL A 294 4.13 -3.93 12.48
CA VAL A 294 3.17 -3.30 13.36
C VAL A 294 2.04 -4.31 13.57
N SER A 295 2.10 -5.06 14.67
CA SER A 295 1.30 -6.27 14.92
C SER A 295 -0.20 -6.05 14.69
N HIS A 296 -0.69 -4.87 15.10
CA HIS A 296 -2.08 -4.48 14.94
C HIS A 296 -2.52 -4.30 13.47
N ARG A 297 -1.62 -3.97 12.53
CA ARG A 297 -1.97 -3.84 11.11
C ARG A 297 -2.18 -5.19 10.47
N GLN A 298 -1.31 -6.15 10.77
CA GLN A 298 -1.47 -7.53 10.33
C GLN A 298 -2.74 -8.13 10.92
N GLU A 299 -2.97 -7.93 12.21
CA GLU A 299 -4.16 -8.44 12.89
C GLU A 299 -5.44 -7.79 12.35
N ARG A 300 -5.44 -6.48 12.10
CA ARG A 300 -6.58 -5.78 11.46
C ARG A 300 -6.91 -6.37 10.10
N PHE A 301 -5.92 -6.56 9.24
CA PHE A 301 -6.15 -7.16 7.93
C PHE A 301 -6.68 -8.59 8.04
N LYS A 302 -6.11 -9.41 8.93
CA LYS A 302 -6.60 -10.77 9.21
C LYS A 302 -8.05 -10.78 9.73
N GLN A 303 -8.40 -9.86 10.61
CA GLN A 303 -9.77 -9.72 11.10
C GLN A 303 -10.72 -9.27 10.00
N TRP A 304 -10.31 -8.33 9.17
CA TRP A 304 -11.08 -7.90 8.01
C TRP A 304 -11.32 -9.06 7.04
N ARG A 305 -10.31 -9.88 6.73
CA ARG A 305 -10.46 -11.10 5.91
C ARG A 305 -11.49 -12.05 6.49
N ASN A 306 -11.44 -12.29 7.80
CA ASN A 306 -12.40 -13.15 8.49
C ASN A 306 -13.81 -12.57 8.47
N ALA A 307 -13.94 -11.25 8.66
CA ALA A 307 -15.21 -10.54 8.62
C ALA A 307 -15.86 -10.60 7.23
N VAL A 308 -15.08 -10.46 6.15
CA VAL A 308 -15.55 -10.67 4.78
C VAL A 308 -16.09 -12.08 4.61
N ARG A 309 -15.33 -13.11 5.00
CA ARG A 309 -15.79 -14.50 4.92
C ARG A 309 -17.10 -14.70 5.70
N THR A 310 -17.18 -14.23 6.94
CA THR A 310 -18.39 -14.33 7.76
C THR A 310 -19.57 -13.55 7.16
N ALA A 311 -19.33 -12.42 6.52
CA ALA A 311 -20.38 -11.66 5.83
C ALA A 311 -20.91 -12.43 4.61
N LEU A 312 -20.03 -13.05 3.83
CA LEU A 312 -20.39 -13.91 2.69
C LEU A 312 -21.15 -15.17 3.14
N ASP A 313 -20.73 -15.82 4.23
CA ASP A 313 -21.43 -16.98 4.79
C ASP A 313 -22.87 -16.65 5.25
N ARG A 314 -23.10 -15.38 5.63
CA ARG A 314 -24.42 -14.85 6.02
C ARG A 314 -25.19 -14.25 4.86
N TRP A 315 -24.58 -14.13 3.69
CA TRP A 315 -25.21 -13.52 2.52
C TRP A 315 -26.27 -14.46 1.97
N ASP A 316 -27.52 -14.06 2.07
CA ASP A 316 -28.69 -14.81 1.64
C ASP A 316 -29.20 -14.38 0.25
N GLY A 317 -28.35 -13.72 -0.55
CA GLY A 317 -28.74 -13.17 -1.86
C GLY A 317 -29.47 -11.83 -1.76
N GLY A 318 -29.31 -11.11 -0.64
CA GLY A 318 -29.73 -9.71 -0.51
C GLY A 318 -31.23 -9.50 -0.77
N LYS A 319 -32.11 -10.31 -0.17
CA LYS A 319 -33.57 -10.12 -0.05
C LYS A 319 -34.40 -9.76 -1.32
N GLY A 320 -33.88 -9.80 -2.54
CA GLY A 320 -34.68 -9.38 -3.71
C GLY A 320 -34.35 -10.04 -5.05
N ASP A 321 -33.07 -10.11 -5.41
CA ASP A 321 -32.64 -10.60 -6.74
C ASP A 321 -32.00 -11.99 -6.70
N GLY A 322 -31.59 -12.45 -5.51
CA GLY A 322 -30.91 -13.72 -5.34
C GLY A 322 -29.53 -13.75 -6.00
N SER A 323 -28.97 -12.58 -6.32
CA SER A 323 -27.66 -12.51 -6.98
C SER A 323 -26.56 -12.93 -6.01
N PRO A 324 -25.59 -13.73 -6.48
CA PRO A 324 -24.47 -14.11 -5.66
C PRO A 324 -23.60 -12.89 -5.36
N ALA A 325 -23.03 -12.83 -4.15
CA ALA A 325 -22.08 -11.78 -3.81
C ALA A 325 -20.83 -11.87 -4.71
N ARG A 326 -20.41 -10.72 -5.24
CA ARG A 326 -19.26 -10.59 -6.13
C ARG A 326 -18.06 -10.04 -5.36
N VAL A 327 -16.98 -10.79 -5.31
CA VAL A 327 -15.74 -10.34 -4.67
C VAL A 327 -14.64 -10.20 -5.72
N VAL A 328 -14.01 -9.04 -5.79
CA VAL A 328 -12.90 -8.79 -6.70
C VAL A 328 -11.62 -8.57 -5.91
N ILE A 329 -10.58 -9.32 -6.30
CA ILE A 329 -9.21 -9.11 -5.85
C ILE A 329 -8.47 -8.52 -7.05
N LEU A 330 -8.12 -7.23 -6.99
CA LEU A 330 -7.41 -6.52 -8.04
C LEU A 330 -5.92 -6.45 -7.69
N GLU A 331 -5.11 -7.28 -8.32
CA GLU A 331 -3.65 -7.23 -8.20
C GLU A 331 -3.03 -6.38 -9.30
N ILE A 332 -2.22 -5.40 -8.93
CA ILE A 332 -1.56 -4.50 -9.88
C ILE A 332 -0.06 -4.50 -9.61
N GLY A 333 0.74 -4.84 -10.63
CA GLY A 333 2.17 -4.55 -10.61
C GLY A 333 3.01 -5.42 -9.67
N ALA A 334 2.50 -6.57 -9.22
CA ALA A 334 3.26 -7.50 -8.38
C ALA A 334 4.26 -8.31 -9.21
N ARG A 335 5.39 -7.68 -9.59
CA ARG A 335 6.46 -8.26 -10.40
C ARG A 335 7.83 -8.22 -9.71
N PRO A 336 8.78 -9.10 -10.08
CA PRO A 336 10.18 -8.88 -9.77
C PRO A 336 10.63 -7.50 -10.27
N ALA A 337 11.42 -6.78 -9.48
CA ALA A 337 12.25 -5.70 -10.00
C ALA A 337 13.12 -6.25 -11.15
N ASP A 338 13.33 -5.47 -12.21
CA ASP A 338 13.89 -5.90 -13.49
C ASP A 338 15.00 -6.95 -13.36
N LYS A 339 15.00 -7.95 -14.25
CA LYS A 339 15.93 -9.11 -14.26
C LYS A 339 17.41 -8.73 -14.15
N ALA A 340 17.80 -7.51 -14.53
CA ALA A 340 19.16 -7.00 -14.38
C ALA A 340 19.57 -6.74 -12.91
N ALA A 341 18.62 -6.37 -12.04
CA ALA A 341 18.85 -6.13 -10.61
C ALA A 341 18.70 -7.41 -9.77
N ALA A 342 17.86 -8.34 -10.23
CA ALA A 342 17.74 -9.67 -9.65
C ALA A 342 18.75 -10.64 -10.27
N GLY A 343 20.03 -10.49 -9.94
CA GLY A 343 20.96 -11.64 -10.08
C GLY A 343 20.32 -12.89 -9.45
N GLU A 344 20.69 -14.10 -9.85
CA GLU A 344 20.01 -15.37 -9.51
C GLU A 344 19.75 -15.65 -8.00
N GLY A 345 20.19 -14.79 -7.08
CA GLY A 345 19.87 -14.81 -5.65
C GLY A 345 19.14 -13.57 -5.08
N GLY A 346 18.68 -12.63 -5.91
CA GLY A 346 18.06 -11.36 -5.49
C GLY A 346 16.71 -11.57 -4.78
N LYS A 347 16.71 -11.55 -3.45
CA LYS A 347 15.55 -11.74 -2.56
C LYS A 347 14.63 -10.51 -2.53
N ALA A 348 14.17 -10.00 -3.67
CA ALA A 348 13.09 -9.01 -3.66
C ALA A 348 11.80 -9.70 -3.17
N ALA A 349 11.46 -9.49 -1.89
CA ALA A 349 10.40 -10.21 -1.19
C ALA A 349 9.01 -9.55 -1.30
N GLY A 350 8.94 -8.29 -1.74
CA GLY A 350 7.72 -7.47 -1.76
C GLY A 350 6.64 -8.03 -2.67
N TRP A 351 6.87 -8.04 -3.98
CA TRP A 351 5.93 -8.56 -4.96
C TRP A 351 5.47 -10.01 -4.69
N ARG A 352 6.36 -10.89 -4.20
CA ARG A 352 5.98 -12.28 -3.83
C ARG A 352 4.97 -12.30 -2.69
N MET A 353 5.07 -11.36 -1.75
CA MET A 353 4.12 -11.24 -0.66
C MET A 353 2.74 -10.82 -1.17
N VAL A 354 2.71 -9.90 -2.13
CA VAL A 354 1.46 -9.44 -2.76
C VAL A 354 0.78 -10.56 -3.53
N ARG A 355 1.52 -11.28 -4.40
CA ARG A 355 0.97 -12.44 -5.15
C ARG A 355 0.51 -13.57 -4.25
N ARG A 356 1.31 -13.86 -3.22
CA ARG A 356 0.95 -14.89 -2.24
C ARG A 356 -0.34 -14.52 -1.51
N GLU A 357 -0.50 -13.25 -1.14
CA GLU A 357 -1.67 -12.81 -0.40
C GLU A 357 -2.92 -12.76 -1.29
N SER A 358 -2.82 -12.27 -2.53
CA SER A 358 -3.95 -12.24 -3.46
C SER A 358 -4.48 -13.65 -3.78
N GLU A 359 -3.59 -14.61 -4.04
CA GLU A 359 -3.99 -16.01 -4.30
C GLU A 359 -4.48 -16.73 -3.05
N ALA A 360 -3.87 -16.44 -1.89
CA ALA A 360 -4.36 -16.99 -0.61
C ALA A 360 -5.76 -16.45 -0.27
N LEU A 361 -6.06 -15.20 -0.61
CA LEU A 361 -7.40 -14.63 -0.49
C LEU A 361 -8.38 -15.31 -1.44
N LEU A 362 -8.00 -15.48 -2.71
CA LEU A 362 -8.85 -16.13 -3.71
C LEU A 362 -9.21 -17.56 -3.29
N SER A 363 -8.21 -18.36 -2.93
CA SER A 363 -8.40 -19.75 -2.47
C SER A 363 -9.24 -19.82 -1.19
N MET A 364 -9.02 -18.90 -0.25
CA MET A 364 -9.83 -18.80 0.98
C MET A 364 -11.31 -18.52 0.67
N LEU A 365 -11.59 -17.61 -0.27
CA LEU A 365 -12.95 -17.19 -0.60
C LEU A 365 -13.68 -18.24 -1.46
N ASN A 366 -13.00 -18.86 -2.42
CA ASN A 366 -13.60 -19.89 -3.28
C ASN A 366 -13.60 -21.29 -2.65
N GLY A 367 -12.80 -21.53 -1.60
CA GLY A 367 -13.03 -22.66 -0.70
C GLY A 367 -12.35 -23.97 -1.00
N GLU A 368 -11.15 -23.95 -1.58
CA GLU A 368 -10.36 -25.16 -1.91
C GLU A 368 -9.96 -26.04 -0.68
N GLY A 369 -10.53 -25.85 0.51
CA GLY A 369 -10.09 -26.50 1.76
C GLY A 369 -11.03 -27.56 2.36
N ASP A 370 -12.35 -27.52 2.12
CA ASP A 370 -13.31 -28.21 3.00
C ASP A 370 -14.03 -29.43 2.39
N GLY A 371 -13.58 -29.96 1.24
CA GLY A 371 -13.96 -31.29 0.72
C GLY A 371 -15.46 -31.55 0.46
N GLY A 372 -16.34 -30.57 0.71
CA GLY A 372 -17.78 -30.66 0.54
C GLY A 372 -18.24 -29.80 -0.64
N LEU A 373 -19.01 -30.40 -1.56
CA LEU A 373 -19.77 -29.69 -2.60
C LEU A 373 -20.88 -28.83 -2.00
N VAL A 374 -20.52 -27.80 -1.23
CA VAL A 374 -21.50 -26.80 -0.78
C VAL A 374 -21.59 -25.74 -1.87
N HIS A 375 -22.77 -25.63 -2.48
CA HIS A 375 -23.08 -24.56 -3.42
C HIS A 375 -22.88 -23.22 -2.71
N ARG A 376 -21.90 -22.42 -3.14
CA ARG A 376 -21.61 -21.13 -2.51
C ARG A 376 -22.43 -20.02 -3.15
N PRO A 377 -23.01 -19.10 -2.37
CA PRO A 377 -23.77 -17.96 -2.87
C PRO A 377 -22.86 -16.79 -3.29
N HIS A 378 -21.58 -17.03 -3.55
CA HIS A 378 -20.62 -15.99 -3.91
C HIS A 378 -19.56 -16.52 -4.87
N ARG A 379 -18.94 -15.60 -5.62
CA ARG A 379 -17.82 -15.89 -6.51
C ARG A 379 -16.74 -14.82 -6.30
N ALA A 380 -15.53 -15.25 -5.98
CA ALA A 380 -14.37 -14.37 -5.99
C ALA A 380 -13.61 -14.52 -7.32
N VAL A 381 -13.17 -13.39 -7.88
CA VAL A 381 -12.35 -13.32 -9.08
C VAL A 381 -11.08 -12.52 -8.78
N LEU A 382 -9.94 -13.00 -9.24
CA LEU A 382 -8.67 -12.29 -9.23
C LEU A 382 -8.46 -11.60 -10.58
N VAL A 383 -8.50 -10.28 -10.61
CA VAL A 383 -8.07 -9.48 -11.76
C VAL A 383 -6.61 -9.13 -11.56
N ARG A 384 -5.74 -9.54 -12.49
CA ARG A 384 -4.28 -9.37 -12.37
C ARG A 384 -3.73 -8.53 -13.51
N VAL A 385 -3.39 -7.30 -13.20
CA VAL A 385 -2.75 -6.33 -14.11
C VAL A 385 -1.24 -6.41 -13.95
N ASN A 386 -0.56 -7.00 -14.94
CA ASN A 386 0.88 -7.18 -14.87
C ASN A 386 1.51 -7.39 -16.25
N LYS A 387 2.49 -6.56 -16.62
CA LYS A 387 3.15 -6.65 -17.93
C LYS A 387 4.11 -7.83 -18.10
N HIS A 388 4.35 -8.63 -17.06
CA HIS A 388 5.27 -9.78 -17.12
C HIS A 388 4.69 -11.08 -16.57
N LEU A 389 3.87 -10.99 -15.52
CA LEU A 389 3.32 -12.13 -14.78
C LEU A 389 1.78 -12.00 -14.64
N PRO A 390 1.01 -11.88 -15.75
CA PRO A 390 -0.45 -11.72 -15.72
C PRO A 390 -1.19 -12.99 -15.28
N LEU A 391 -0.56 -14.16 -15.32
CA LEU A 391 -1.21 -15.45 -15.02
C LEU A 391 -1.18 -15.78 -13.53
N ALA A 392 -2.09 -16.66 -13.10
CA ALA A 392 -2.09 -17.30 -11.77
C ALA A 392 -0.79 -18.11 -11.55
N ASP A 393 -0.23 -18.07 -10.33
CA ASP A 393 0.93 -18.90 -9.96
C ASP A 393 0.49 -20.34 -9.72
N ASN A 394 -0.65 -20.53 -9.04
CA ASN A 394 -1.30 -21.82 -8.94
C ASN A 394 -2.25 -22.08 -10.12
N ALA A 395 -2.00 -23.16 -10.87
CA ALA A 395 -2.84 -23.56 -12.00
C ALA A 395 -4.30 -23.86 -11.60
N SER A 396 -4.58 -24.27 -10.35
CA SER A 396 -5.98 -24.49 -9.91
C SER A 396 -6.79 -23.20 -9.84
N LEU A 397 -6.12 -22.04 -9.77
CA LEU A 397 -6.76 -20.73 -9.68
C LEU A 397 -6.95 -20.06 -11.04
N SER A 398 -6.54 -20.69 -12.15
CA SER A 398 -6.55 -20.04 -13.47
C SER A 398 -7.95 -19.72 -13.97
N GLU A 399 -8.95 -20.53 -13.64
CA GLU A 399 -10.35 -20.29 -14.06
C GLU A 399 -11.00 -19.11 -13.30
N ASP A 400 -10.46 -18.78 -12.13
CA ASP A 400 -10.90 -17.67 -11.29
C ASP A 400 -9.97 -16.45 -11.42
N THR A 401 -9.03 -16.46 -12.37
CA THR A 401 -8.05 -15.39 -12.59
C THR A 401 -8.18 -14.78 -13.98
N LEU A 402 -8.52 -13.49 -14.04
CA LEU A 402 -8.49 -12.67 -15.25
C LEU A 402 -7.17 -11.92 -15.36
N GLY A 403 -6.23 -12.46 -16.15
CA GLY A 403 -4.94 -11.85 -16.43
C GLY A 403 -5.01 -10.78 -17.52
N LEU A 404 -4.43 -9.61 -17.25
CA LEU A 404 -4.32 -8.45 -18.14
C LEU A 404 -2.84 -8.16 -18.42
N PHE A 405 -2.41 -8.36 -19.66
CA PHE A 405 -1.00 -8.30 -20.08
C PHE A 405 -0.67 -6.98 -20.79
N GLY A 406 -0.16 -6.02 -20.02
CA GLY A 406 0.20 -4.68 -20.51
C GLY A 406 0.70 -3.78 -19.39
N ASP A 407 0.97 -2.52 -19.72
CA ASP A 407 1.39 -1.53 -18.72
C ASP A 407 0.31 -1.31 -17.66
N GLU A 408 0.75 -1.23 -16.40
CA GLU A 408 -0.15 -1.20 -15.27
C GLU A 408 -1.03 0.06 -15.23
N GLN A 409 -0.48 1.21 -15.63
CA GLN A 409 -1.21 2.48 -15.65
C GLN A 409 -2.20 2.52 -16.83
N GLU A 410 -1.73 2.18 -18.03
CA GLU A 410 -2.56 2.20 -19.25
C GLU A 410 -3.79 1.29 -19.11
N ILE A 411 -3.62 0.09 -18.55
CA ILE A 411 -4.74 -0.84 -18.33
C ILE A 411 -5.75 -0.28 -17.33
N VAL A 412 -5.29 0.31 -16.22
CA VAL A 412 -6.20 0.88 -15.21
C VAL A 412 -6.95 2.08 -15.76
N GLU A 413 -6.30 2.95 -16.53
CA GLU A 413 -6.94 4.06 -17.23
C GLU A 413 -7.96 3.57 -18.27
N GLN A 414 -7.64 2.50 -19.01
CA GLN A 414 -8.57 1.90 -19.96
C GLN A 414 -9.80 1.31 -19.25
N MET A 415 -9.62 0.62 -18.13
CA MET A 415 -10.74 0.12 -17.31
C MET A 415 -11.60 1.27 -16.79
N ASP A 416 -10.99 2.35 -16.30
CA ASP A 416 -11.69 3.53 -15.80
C ASP A 416 -12.53 4.20 -16.91
N LEU A 417 -11.96 4.32 -18.11
CA LEU A 417 -12.66 4.84 -19.28
C LEU A 417 -13.86 3.97 -19.68
N ILE A 418 -13.75 2.64 -19.56
CA ILE A 418 -14.86 1.72 -19.85
C ILE A 418 -15.98 1.91 -18.81
N MET A 419 -15.64 2.01 -17.53
CA MET A 419 -16.61 2.23 -16.45
C MET A 419 -17.30 3.60 -16.56
N GLY A 420 -16.56 4.64 -16.94
CA GLY A 420 -17.10 5.99 -17.10
C GLY A 420 -18.04 6.17 -18.29
N LYS A 421 -17.90 5.37 -19.35
CA LYS A 421 -18.81 5.40 -20.52
C LYS A 421 -20.19 4.80 -20.25
N GLY A 422 -20.36 4.11 -19.11
CA GLY A 422 -21.63 3.52 -18.70
C GLY A 422 -22.50 4.41 -17.81
N GLN A 423 -21.96 5.54 -17.33
CA GLN A 423 -22.63 6.52 -16.49
C GLN A 423 -23.17 7.68 -17.34
#